data_AF-A0A098B381-F1
#
_entry.id   AF-A0A098B381-F1
#
_cell.length_a   1.000
_cell.length_b   1.000
_cell.length_c   1.000
_cell.angle_alpha   90.00
_cell.angle_beta   90.00
_cell.angle_gamma   90.00
#
_symmetry.space_group_name_H-M   'P 1'
#
loop_
_entity.id
_entity.type
_entity.pdbx_description
1 polymer ?
#
loop_
_entity_poly.entity_id
_entity_poly.type
_entity_poly.pdbx_seq_one_letter_code
_entity_poly.pdbx_strand_id
1 'polypeptide(L)'
;MVKLLDPDTSAFRYMLDSVGQQLTINGDNQIIAILSSIPVNGNNHDDKYISTKDPIKQGDMVDFNLSKWLIISQINGQRIVKFKGLMRKCNYNIKFNFQGNVKPFPAIVETKVLDVDSGKYMTLPTGKIVVSLQNNVDTRDIVLAQRFLIMGQPWKVSGIDKSQNGLIVLNCDYDSFSIDDDLVNEIADRWKYEVVHNYVLTIDNGDTSSVNINDVISINASVTDNGAIMTNPDITYLSDDSNIASVDNTGKVMGIGLGTANITAQMTNNPNVKDIIAITVQEAPVGHNFSITINGATSIKVGQTSSFTATFYDNGIEVTDQSGVWTVLDTDGTSTGYASITAQTGNSVSVKAGSTSNVYVNLWCTLDSDNSITASKNIKIASLW
;
A
#
# COMPACT_ATOMS: atom_id res chain seq x y z
N MET A 1 -60.50 54.47 -18.71
CA MET A 1 -59.44 55.49 -18.53
C MET A 1 -58.11 54.76 -18.58
N VAL A 2 -57.47 54.73 -19.75
CA VAL A 2 -56.13 54.15 -19.92
C VAL A 2 -55.15 55.15 -19.31
N LYS A 3 -54.43 54.76 -18.27
CA LYS A 3 -53.35 55.59 -17.73
C LYS A 3 -52.22 55.60 -18.75
N LEU A 4 -52.07 56.72 -19.45
CA LEU A 4 -51.11 56.96 -20.53
C LEU A 4 -49.62 56.88 -20.09
N LEU A 5 -49.36 56.60 -18.81
CA LEU A 5 -48.04 56.61 -18.17
C LEU A 5 -47.68 55.29 -17.48
N ASP A 6 -48.54 54.27 -17.54
CA ASP A 6 -48.16 52.95 -17.04
C ASP A 6 -47.23 52.27 -18.05
N PRO A 7 -46.03 51.84 -17.65
CA PRO A 7 -45.07 51.25 -18.55
C PRO A 7 -45.62 49.94 -19.12
N ASP A 8 -45.62 49.83 -20.44
CA ASP A 8 -46.25 48.70 -21.11
C ASP A 8 -45.48 47.39 -20.86
N THR A 9 -45.93 46.64 -19.85
CA THR A 9 -45.41 45.32 -19.50
C THR A 9 -45.60 44.29 -20.62
N SER A 10 -46.50 44.53 -21.57
CA SER A 10 -46.77 43.64 -22.71
C SER A 10 -45.73 43.80 -23.81
N ALA A 11 -45.25 45.02 -24.07
CA ALA A 11 -44.21 45.29 -25.05
C ALA A 11 -42.88 44.56 -24.73
N PHE A 12 -42.45 44.59 -23.46
CA PHE A 12 -41.23 43.88 -23.08
C PHE A 12 -41.40 42.35 -23.09
N ARG A 13 -42.60 41.82 -22.77
CA ARG A 13 -42.89 40.38 -22.95
C ARG A 13 -42.76 39.98 -24.40
N TYR A 14 -43.41 40.73 -25.29
CA TYR A 14 -43.34 40.48 -26.72
C TYR A 14 -41.90 40.47 -27.24
N MET A 15 -41.06 41.42 -26.80
CA MET A 15 -39.63 41.40 -27.13
C MET A 15 -38.91 40.16 -26.57
N LEU A 16 -39.20 39.77 -25.33
CA LEU A 16 -38.58 38.60 -24.71
C LEU A 16 -38.98 37.30 -25.44
N ASP A 17 -40.24 37.18 -25.84
CA ASP A 17 -40.76 36.02 -26.57
C ASP A 17 -40.26 35.97 -28.01
N SER A 18 -40.00 37.13 -28.63
CA SER A 18 -39.58 37.22 -30.03
C SER A 18 -38.07 37.08 -30.24
N VAL A 19 -37.26 37.65 -29.35
CA VAL A 19 -35.79 37.74 -29.52
C VAL A 19 -34.99 37.36 -28.26
N GLY A 20 -35.67 36.94 -27.18
CA GLY A 20 -35.03 36.47 -25.98
C GLY A 20 -34.30 35.15 -26.21
N GLN A 21 -33.25 34.94 -25.42
CA GLN A 21 -32.45 33.73 -25.44
C GLN A 21 -32.53 33.07 -24.07
N GLN A 22 -32.62 31.74 -24.08
CA GLN A 22 -32.54 30.96 -22.85
C GLN A 22 -31.09 30.94 -22.34
N LEU A 23 -30.91 31.34 -21.09
CA LEU A 23 -29.63 31.38 -20.39
C LEU A 23 -29.74 30.58 -19.10
N THR A 24 -28.61 30.10 -18.60
CA THR A 24 -28.53 29.47 -17.28
C THR A 24 -27.77 30.39 -16.33
N ILE A 25 -28.34 30.63 -15.16
CA ILE A 25 -27.77 31.44 -14.08
C ILE A 25 -27.35 30.50 -12.95
N ASN A 26 -26.12 30.69 -12.46
CA ASN A 26 -25.55 29.97 -11.32
C ASN A 26 -25.52 28.43 -11.47
N GLY A 27 -25.64 27.93 -12.71
CA GLY A 27 -25.50 26.51 -13.07
C GLY A 27 -26.82 25.76 -13.29
N ASP A 28 -27.92 26.25 -12.73
CA ASP A 28 -29.17 25.50 -12.62
C ASP A 28 -30.44 26.34 -12.85
N ASN A 29 -30.38 27.67 -12.67
CA ASN A 29 -31.54 28.54 -12.86
C ASN A 29 -31.70 28.98 -14.32
N GLN A 30 -32.69 28.45 -15.04
CA GLN A 30 -32.96 28.84 -16.43
C GLN A 30 -33.82 30.11 -16.51
N ILE A 31 -33.35 31.10 -17.27
CA ILE A 31 -34.08 32.34 -17.52
C ILE A 31 -34.14 32.63 -19.02
N ILE A 32 -35.06 33.49 -19.43
CA ILE A 32 -35.04 34.09 -20.77
C ILE A 32 -34.55 35.54 -20.64
N ALA A 33 -33.57 35.93 -21.43
CA ALA A 33 -33.03 37.28 -21.41
C ALA A 33 -32.71 37.80 -22.81
N ILE A 34 -32.78 39.12 -22.97
CA ILE A 34 -32.28 39.83 -24.15
C ILE A 34 -30.89 40.37 -23.83
N LEU A 35 -29.92 40.00 -24.66
CA LEU A 35 -28.55 40.49 -24.58
C LEU A 35 -28.32 41.58 -25.63
N SER A 36 -27.76 42.70 -25.20
CA SER A 36 -27.38 43.80 -26.12
C SER A 36 -25.90 44.14 -25.95
N SER A 37 -25.18 44.14 -27.07
CA SER A 37 -23.76 44.48 -27.11
C SER A 37 -23.54 45.95 -26.79
N ILE A 38 -22.42 46.24 -26.15
CA ILE A 38 -21.97 47.61 -25.90
C ILE A 38 -21.04 48.00 -27.06
N PRO A 39 -21.13 49.24 -27.57
CA PRO A 39 -20.20 49.72 -28.60
C PRO A 39 -18.75 49.53 -28.15
N VAL A 40 -17.88 49.18 -29.09
CA VAL A 40 -16.44 49.01 -28.87
C VAL A 40 -15.81 50.39 -28.65
N ASN A 41 -16.09 51.02 -27.51
CA ASN A 41 -15.57 52.34 -27.16
C ASN A 41 -14.55 52.19 -26.03
N GLY A 42 -13.26 52.31 -26.35
CA GLY A 42 -12.12 52.55 -25.44
C GLY A 42 -11.77 51.45 -24.42
N ASN A 43 -12.74 50.65 -24.00
CA ASN A 43 -12.60 49.64 -22.95
C ASN A 43 -12.54 48.27 -23.61
N ASN A 44 -11.39 47.62 -23.53
CA ASN A 44 -11.08 46.36 -24.22
C ASN A 44 -11.75 45.14 -23.54
N HIS A 45 -12.99 45.28 -23.07
CA HIS A 45 -13.77 44.24 -22.41
C HIS A 45 -14.94 43.81 -23.28
N ASP A 46 -15.24 42.50 -23.29
CA ASP A 46 -16.48 41.99 -23.88
C ASP A 46 -17.59 42.12 -22.84
N ASP A 47 -18.22 43.29 -22.85
CA ASP A 47 -19.32 43.64 -21.97
C ASP A 47 -20.66 43.61 -22.73
N LYS A 48 -21.69 43.10 -22.05
CA LYS A 48 -23.06 43.04 -22.58
C LYS A 48 -24.06 43.51 -21.55
N TYR A 49 -25.10 44.20 -22.00
CA TYR A 49 -26.29 44.40 -21.18
C TYR A 49 -27.16 43.15 -21.23
N ILE A 50 -27.56 42.69 -20.05
CA ILE A 50 -28.57 41.65 -19.86
C ILE A 50 -29.88 42.29 -19.42
N SER A 51 -31.00 41.92 -20.05
CA SER A 51 -32.34 42.36 -19.69
C SER A 51 -33.28 41.18 -19.56
N THR A 52 -33.90 40.99 -18.40
CA THR A 52 -34.77 39.84 -18.10
C THR A 52 -35.96 40.25 -17.23
N LYS A 53 -37.00 39.40 -17.19
CA LYS A 53 -38.08 39.50 -16.21
C LYS A 53 -37.76 38.82 -14.90
N ASP A 54 -36.92 37.79 -14.93
CA ASP A 54 -36.53 37.04 -13.75
C ASP A 54 -35.51 37.85 -12.94
N PRO A 55 -35.55 37.77 -11.59
CA PRO A 55 -34.58 38.49 -10.76
C PRO A 55 -33.15 38.04 -11.04
N ILE A 56 -32.28 39.02 -11.29
CA ILE A 56 -30.83 38.86 -11.37
C ILE A 56 -30.15 39.79 -10.37
N LYS A 57 -28.96 39.42 -9.93
CA LYS A 57 -28.19 40.12 -8.91
C LYS A 57 -26.74 40.33 -9.38
N GLN A 58 -26.07 41.29 -8.75
CA GLN A 58 -24.63 41.42 -8.90
C GLN A 58 -23.96 40.12 -8.43
N GLY A 59 -22.98 39.64 -9.18
CA GLY A 59 -22.29 38.39 -8.89
C GLY A 59 -22.93 37.14 -9.48
N ASP A 60 -24.11 37.22 -10.08
CA ASP A 60 -24.70 36.07 -10.78
C ASP A 60 -23.80 35.66 -11.96
N MET A 61 -23.54 34.35 -12.04
CA MET A 61 -22.77 33.73 -13.12
C MET A 61 -23.74 33.30 -14.21
N VAL A 62 -23.51 33.75 -15.44
CA VAL A 62 -24.37 33.52 -16.61
C VAL A 62 -23.66 32.66 -17.63
N ASP A 63 -24.30 31.58 -18.03
CA ASP A 63 -23.83 30.68 -19.07
C ASP A 63 -24.41 31.14 -20.40
N PHE A 64 -23.54 31.64 -21.27
CA PHE A 64 -23.93 32.15 -22.57
C PHE A 64 -22.87 31.86 -23.63
N ASN A 65 -23.29 31.24 -24.73
CA ASN A 65 -22.44 30.93 -25.89
C ASN A 65 -21.14 30.19 -25.51
N LEU A 66 -21.28 29.09 -24.76
CA LEU A 66 -20.18 28.26 -24.25
C LEU A 66 -19.17 29.01 -23.37
N SER A 67 -19.52 30.22 -22.91
CA SER A 67 -18.68 31.07 -22.07
C SER A 67 -19.39 31.39 -20.77
N LYS A 68 -18.60 31.62 -19.72
CA LYS A 68 -19.06 32.10 -18.42
C LYS A 68 -18.98 33.62 -18.39
N TRP A 69 -20.01 34.26 -17.86
CA TRP A 69 -20.14 35.71 -17.75
C TRP A 69 -20.53 36.09 -16.34
N LEU A 70 -19.95 37.15 -15.80
CA LEU A 70 -20.24 37.61 -14.45
C LEU A 70 -21.03 38.93 -14.51
N ILE A 71 -22.16 39.02 -13.81
CA ILE A 71 -22.89 40.29 -13.66
C ILE A 71 -22.11 41.19 -12.71
N ILE A 72 -21.49 42.24 -13.26
CA ILE A 72 -20.60 43.14 -12.51
C ILE A 72 -21.30 44.39 -11.98
N SER A 73 -22.43 44.80 -12.57
CA SER A 73 -23.18 45.97 -12.08
C SER A 73 -24.09 45.61 -10.90
N GLN A 74 -24.24 46.55 -9.97
CA GLN A 74 -25.32 46.51 -8.99
C GLN A 74 -26.71 46.54 -9.66
N ILE A 75 -27.60 45.67 -9.18
CA ILE A 75 -29.00 45.60 -9.64
C ILE A 75 -29.90 46.16 -8.53
N ASN A 76 -30.23 47.45 -8.64
CA ASN A 76 -31.07 48.17 -7.67
C ASN A 76 -32.58 47.86 -7.86
N GLY A 77 -32.94 46.58 -7.92
CA GLY A 77 -34.31 46.10 -8.12
C GLY A 77 -34.82 46.16 -9.56
N GLN A 78 -36.10 45.85 -9.73
CA GLN A 78 -36.77 45.84 -11.04
C GLN A 78 -36.94 47.28 -11.54
N ARG A 79 -36.34 47.61 -12.69
CA ARG A 79 -36.54 48.90 -13.34
C ARG A 79 -37.83 48.85 -14.15
N ILE A 80 -38.89 49.44 -13.60
CA ILE A 80 -40.17 49.70 -14.27
C ILE A 80 -40.92 48.41 -14.69
N VAL A 81 -40.35 47.57 -15.57
CA VAL A 81 -40.91 46.28 -16.02
C VAL A 81 -39.89 45.13 -16.09
N LYS A 82 -38.58 45.40 -15.91
CA LYS A 82 -37.50 44.41 -16.12
C LYS A 82 -36.31 44.61 -15.21
N PHE A 83 -35.53 43.56 -14.99
CA PHE A 83 -34.19 43.66 -14.45
C PHE A 83 -33.22 43.95 -15.59
N LYS A 84 -32.24 44.83 -15.33
CA LYS A 84 -31.18 45.16 -16.30
C LYS A 84 -29.85 45.21 -15.59
N GLY A 85 -28.87 44.48 -16.11
CA GLY A 85 -27.50 44.44 -15.60
C GLY A 85 -26.46 44.60 -16.71
N LEU A 86 -25.24 44.85 -16.29
CA LEU A 86 -24.01 44.77 -17.08
C LEU A 86 -23.29 43.47 -16.70
N MET A 87 -23.04 42.62 -17.67
CA MET A 87 -22.25 41.41 -17.50
C MET A 87 -20.99 41.47 -18.35
N ARG A 88 -19.93 40.86 -17.85
CA ARG A 88 -18.61 40.79 -18.50
C ARG A 88 -18.18 39.34 -18.64
N LYS A 89 -17.61 39.00 -19.79
CA LYS A 89 -17.07 37.66 -20.04
C LYS A 89 -15.90 37.35 -19.10
N CYS A 90 -15.94 36.18 -18.45
CA CYS A 90 -14.79 35.67 -17.70
C CYS A 90 -13.68 35.29 -18.69
N ASN A 91 -12.50 35.89 -18.55
CA ASN A 91 -11.36 35.69 -19.45
C ASN A 91 -10.41 34.58 -18.98
N TYR A 92 -10.51 34.15 -17.72
CA TYR A 92 -9.73 33.03 -17.19
C TYR A 92 -10.59 32.12 -16.32
N ASN A 93 -10.10 30.89 -16.13
CA ASN A 93 -10.65 29.93 -15.19
C ASN A 93 -9.56 29.58 -14.18
N ILE A 94 -9.56 30.28 -13.05
CA ILE A 94 -8.48 30.23 -12.06
C ILE A 94 -8.67 28.99 -11.18
N LYS A 95 -7.59 28.24 -10.95
CA LYS A 95 -7.61 27.06 -10.08
C LYS A 95 -6.99 27.40 -8.74
N PHE A 96 -7.78 27.23 -7.67
CA PHE A 96 -7.27 27.29 -6.30
C PHE A 96 -7.16 25.89 -5.73
N ASN A 97 -6.05 25.64 -5.03
CA ASN A 97 -5.84 24.40 -4.30
C ASN A 97 -6.28 24.57 -2.84
N PHE A 98 -7.30 23.81 -2.43
CA PHE A 98 -7.77 23.74 -1.05
C PHE A 98 -7.28 22.44 -0.42
N GLN A 99 -6.00 22.42 -0.03
CA GLN A 99 -5.37 21.28 0.66
C GLN A 99 -5.48 19.95 -0.10
N GLY A 100 -5.20 19.97 -1.41
CA GLY A 100 -5.30 18.84 -2.32
C GLY A 100 -6.58 18.84 -3.16
N ASN A 101 -7.63 19.55 -2.72
CA ASN A 101 -8.85 19.71 -3.50
C ASN A 101 -8.74 20.92 -4.43
N VAL A 102 -8.39 20.67 -5.70
CA VAL A 102 -8.25 21.73 -6.71
C VAL A 102 -9.60 22.08 -7.31
N LYS A 103 -10.02 23.34 -7.19
CA LYS A 103 -11.29 23.84 -7.71
C LYS A 103 -11.08 24.94 -8.75
N PRO A 104 -11.71 24.86 -9.94
CA PRO A 104 -11.67 25.91 -10.95
C PRO A 104 -12.77 26.97 -10.74
N PHE A 105 -12.44 28.23 -10.97
CA PHE A 105 -13.34 29.37 -10.85
C PHE A 105 -13.26 30.29 -12.08
N PRO A 106 -14.36 30.44 -12.84
CA PRO A 106 -14.45 31.46 -13.88
C PRO A 106 -14.27 32.86 -13.29
N ALA A 107 -13.30 33.61 -13.81
CA ALA A 107 -12.87 34.87 -13.26
C ALA A 107 -12.69 35.95 -14.33
N ILE A 108 -12.80 37.20 -13.90
CA ILE A 108 -12.38 38.37 -14.67
C ILE A 108 -11.03 38.83 -14.10
N VAL A 109 -9.98 38.77 -14.90
CA VAL A 109 -8.63 39.16 -14.53
C VAL A 109 -8.22 40.41 -15.29
N GLU A 110 -7.78 41.43 -14.55
CA GLU A 110 -7.46 42.76 -15.08
C GLU A 110 -6.11 43.27 -14.55
N THR A 111 -5.36 43.96 -15.41
CA THR A 111 -4.09 44.65 -15.06
C THR A 111 -4.28 46.17 -14.91
N LYS A 112 -5.53 46.65 -15.02
CA LYS A 112 -5.90 48.07 -14.93
C LYS A 112 -7.09 48.20 -14.00
N VAL A 113 -7.11 49.24 -13.18
CA VAL A 113 -8.22 49.57 -12.27
C VAL A 113 -8.85 50.90 -12.68
N LEU A 114 -10.17 51.02 -12.50
CA LEU A 114 -10.91 52.26 -12.78
C LEU A 114 -10.64 53.28 -11.66
N ASP A 115 -10.22 54.49 -12.03
CA ASP A 115 -10.16 55.63 -11.12
C ASP A 115 -11.57 56.21 -10.92
N VAL A 116 -12.02 56.24 -9.67
CA VAL A 116 -13.38 56.66 -9.29
C VAL A 116 -13.53 58.19 -9.37
N ASP A 117 -12.42 58.94 -9.32
CA ASP A 117 -12.43 60.41 -9.35
C ASP A 117 -12.38 60.99 -10.77
N SER A 118 -11.70 60.31 -11.70
CA SER A 118 -11.52 60.82 -13.09
C SER A 118 -12.26 60.02 -14.16
N GLY A 119 -12.83 58.85 -13.83
CA GLY A 119 -13.44 57.94 -14.79
C GLY A 119 -12.44 57.35 -15.80
N LYS A 120 -11.14 57.48 -15.53
CA LYS A 120 -10.05 56.97 -16.37
C LYS A 120 -9.46 55.69 -15.77
N TYR A 121 -8.86 54.84 -16.60
CA TYR A 121 -8.17 53.65 -16.14
C TYR A 121 -6.75 53.99 -15.66
N MET A 122 -6.43 53.67 -14.42
CA MET A 122 -5.03 53.62 -13.95
C MET A 122 -4.44 52.25 -14.27
N THR A 123 -3.21 52.24 -14.78
CA THR A 123 -2.47 50.99 -14.99
C THR A 123 -1.86 50.57 -13.66
N LEU A 124 -2.04 49.30 -13.28
CA LEU A 124 -1.37 48.79 -12.09
C LEU A 124 0.14 48.73 -12.32
N PRO A 125 0.97 48.87 -11.27
CA PRO A 125 2.38 48.56 -11.35
C PRO A 125 2.61 47.16 -11.96
N THR A 126 3.71 47.00 -12.70
CA THR A 126 4.12 45.69 -13.24
C THR A 126 4.12 44.64 -12.13
N GLY A 127 3.47 43.50 -12.37
CA GLY A 127 3.36 42.41 -11.39
C GLY A 127 2.19 42.53 -10.41
N LYS A 128 1.14 43.31 -10.72
CA LYS A 128 -0.13 43.30 -9.99
C LYS A 128 -1.32 43.05 -10.92
N ILE A 129 -2.29 42.28 -10.44
CA ILE A 129 -3.58 42.04 -11.11
C ILE A 129 -4.73 42.17 -10.11
N VAL A 130 -5.91 42.47 -10.64
CA VAL A 130 -7.18 42.34 -9.93
C VAL A 130 -7.97 41.18 -10.52
N VAL A 131 -8.53 40.36 -9.65
CA VAL A 131 -9.36 39.21 -10.02
C VAL A 131 -10.75 39.38 -9.43
N SER A 132 -11.78 39.45 -10.26
CA SER A 132 -13.18 39.46 -9.82
C SER A 132 -13.80 38.08 -10.00
N LEU A 133 -14.38 37.58 -8.91
CA LEU A 133 -15.04 36.27 -8.79
C LEU A 133 -16.48 36.45 -8.31
N GLN A 134 -17.33 35.47 -8.62
CA GLN A 134 -18.60 35.33 -7.94
C GLN A 134 -18.38 35.04 -6.45
N ASN A 135 -19.15 35.67 -5.57
CA ASN A 135 -19.19 35.37 -4.15
C ASN A 135 -20.09 34.15 -3.87
N ASN A 136 -19.47 32.99 -3.70
CA ASN A 136 -20.13 31.72 -3.37
C ASN A 136 -19.46 31.04 -2.17
N VAL A 137 -19.90 29.83 -1.81
CA VAL A 137 -19.39 29.11 -0.63
C VAL A 137 -17.88 28.86 -0.71
N ASP A 138 -17.37 28.45 -1.87
CA ASP A 138 -15.96 28.08 -2.04
C ASP A 138 -15.03 29.29 -2.18
N THR A 139 -15.44 30.30 -2.94
CA THR A 139 -14.63 31.52 -3.13
C THR A 139 -14.49 32.35 -1.84
N ARG A 140 -15.40 32.17 -0.86
CA ARG A 140 -15.29 32.79 0.46
C ARG A 140 -14.14 32.23 1.29
N ASP A 141 -13.76 30.99 1.03
CA ASP A 141 -12.70 30.25 1.72
C ASP A 141 -11.31 30.55 1.13
N ILE A 142 -11.23 31.37 0.08
CA ILE A 142 -9.96 31.89 -0.42
C ILE A 142 -9.34 32.79 0.66
N VAL A 143 -8.06 32.55 0.96
CA VAL A 143 -7.32 33.25 2.01
C VAL A 143 -6.18 34.10 1.45
N LEU A 144 -5.69 35.05 2.26
CA LEU A 144 -4.48 35.79 1.94
C LEU A 144 -3.28 34.85 1.78
N ALA A 145 -2.35 35.24 0.92
CA ALA A 145 -1.18 34.46 0.51
C ALA A 145 -1.46 33.16 -0.25
N GLN A 146 -2.74 32.80 -0.48
CA GLN A 146 -3.05 31.67 -1.35
C GLN A 146 -2.63 31.97 -2.78
N ARG A 147 -2.06 30.97 -3.45
CA ARG A 147 -1.48 31.08 -4.79
C ARG A 147 -2.38 30.43 -5.84
N PHE A 148 -2.24 30.88 -7.08
CA PHE A 148 -2.81 30.26 -8.27
C PHE A 148 -1.90 30.53 -9.48
N LEU A 149 -2.03 29.72 -10.53
CA LEU A 149 -1.29 29.92 -11.79
C LEU A 149 -2.28 30.29 -12.90
N ILE A 150 -1.93 31.32 -13.66
CA ILE A 150 -2.56 31.66 -14.94
C ILE A 150 -1.52 32.36 -15.82
N MET A 151 -1.67 32.27 -17.14
CA MET A 151 -0.75 32.88 -18.11
C MET A 151 0.68 32.34 -17.98
N GLY A 152 0.83 31.09 -17.51
CA GLY A 152 2.13 30.48 -17.20
C GLY A 152 2.89 31.17 -16.06
N GLN A 153 2.24 32.01 -15.25
CA GLN A 153 2.86 32.75 -14.15
C GLN A 153 2.11 32.50 -12.83
N PRO A 154 2.82 32.43 -11.69
CA PRO A 154 2.23 32.30 -10.38
C PRO A 154 1.81 33.68 -9.83
N TRP A 155 0.64 33.72 -9.21
CA TRP A 155 0.06 34.91 -8.59
C TRP A 155 -0.37 34.58 -7.17
N LYS A 156 -0.16 35.53 -6.26
CA LYS A 156 -0.46 35.40 -4.83
C LYS A 156 -1.48 36.42 -4.41
N VAL A 157 -2.53 35.98 -3.70
CA VAL A 157 -3.57 36.85 -3.16
C VAL A 157 -2.98 37.75 -2.06
N SER A 158 -2.89 39.05 -2.33
CA SER A 158 -2.35 40.06 -1.42
C SER A 158 -3.45 40.89 -0.74
N GLY A 159 -4.67 40.89 -1.28
CA GLY A 159 -5.83 41.52 -0.66
C GLY A 159 -7.14 40.88 -1.11
N ILE A 160 -8.16 40.93 -0.27
CA ILE A 160 -9.49 40.39 -0.54
C ILE A 160 -10.52 41.47 -0.19
N ASP A 161 -11.22 41.98 -1.19
CA ASP A 161 -12.33 42.90 -1.04
C ASP A 161 -13.66 42.15 -1.22
N LYS A 162 -14.51 42.25 -0.18
CA LYS A 162 -15.86 41.67 -0.12
C LYS A 162 -16.95 42.75 -0.01
N SER A 163 -16.60 44.03 -0.23
CA SER A 163 -17.51 45.18 -0.12
C SER A 163 -18.58 45.20 -1.21
N GLN A 164 -18.29 44.63 -2.37
CA GLN A 164 -19.24 44.52 -3.48
C GLN A 164 -20.14 43.31 -3.29
N ASN A 165 -21.44 43.55 -3.10
CA ASN A 165 -22.40 42.48 -2.84
C ASN A 165 -22.44 41.48 -4.00
N GLY A 166 -22.28 40.19 -3.70
CA GLY A 166 -22.25 39.13 -4.70
C GLY A 166 -20.91 38.94 -5.42
N LEU A 167 -19.91 39.79 -5.21
CA LEU A 167 -18.57 39.64 -5.77
C LEU A 167 -17.51 39.43 -4.69
N ILE A 168 -16.43 38.76 -5.06
CA ILE A 168 -15.17 38.74 -4.32
C ILE A 168 -14.10 39.28 -5.27
N VAL A 169 -13.43 40.35 -4.86
CA VAL A 169 -12.39 40.99 -5.64
C VAL A 169 -11.05 40.75 -4.95
N LEU A 170 -10.15 40.04 -5.62
CA LEU A 170 -8.82 39.75 -5.11
C LEU A 170 -7.83 40.73 -5.74
N ASN A 171 -6.99 41.34 -4.90
CA ASN A 171 -5.75 41.96 -5.34
C ASN A 171 -4.67 40.89 -5.30
N CYS A 172 -3.93 40.73 -6.38
CA CYS A 172 -2.89 39.70 -6.46
C CYS A 172 -1.58 40.29 -6.96
N ASP A 173 -0.49 39.81 -6.35
CA ASP A 173 0.87 40.16 -6.69
C ASP A 173 1.53 38.99 -7.42
N TYR A 174 2.43 39.31 -8.34
CA TYR A 174 3.32 38.34 -8.97
C TYR A 174 4.12 37.61 -7.89
N ASP A 175 4.25 36.29 -8.03
CA ASP A 175 4.95 35.45 -7.07
C ASP A 175 6.11 34.68 -7.72
N SER A 176 6.91 33.98 -6.92
CA SER A 176 7.93 33.06 -7.45
C SER A 176 7.35 31.68 -7.69
N PHE A 177 7.95 30.89 -8.58
CA PHE A 177 7.60 29.47 -8.76
C PHE A 177 7.98 28.64 -7.52
N SER A 178 7.22 27.58 -7.26
CA SER A 178 7.48 26.56 -6.24
C SER A 178 7.79 25.22 -6.89
N ILE A 179 8.55 24.35 -6.20
CA ILE A 179 8.73 22.95 -6.60
C ILE A 179 7.41 22.17 -6.59
N ASP A 180 6.43 22.65 -5.81
CA ASP A 180 5.12 22.03 -5.67
C ASP A 180 4.13 22.47 -6.75
N ASP A 181 4.51 23.40 -7.64
CA ASP A 181 3.64 23.88 -8.71
C ASP A 181 3.56 22.85 -9.85
N ASP A 182 2.35 22.64 -10.37
CA ASP A 182 2.15 21.90 -11.62
C ASP A 182 2.01 22.91 -12.77
N LEU A 183 3.14 23.12 -13.44
CA LEU A 183 3.25 24.06 -14.56
C LEU A 183 2.50 23.58 -15.81
N VAL A 184 2.31 22.26 -15.97
CA VAL A 184 1.61 21.68 -17.13
C VAL A 184 0.12 21.96 -17.02
N ASN A 185 -0.44 21.80 -15.83
CA ASN A 185 -1.87 22.00 -15.59
C ASN A 185 -2.22 23.38 -15.02
N GLU A 186 -1.25 24.27 -14.83
CA GLU A 186 -1.39 25.59 -14.19
C GLU A 186 -2.07 25.51 -12.82
N ILE A 187 -1.53 24.68 -11.91
CA ILE A 187 -2.04 24.53 -10.54
C ILE A 187 -0.94 24.87 -9.55
N ALA A 188 -1.19 25.87 -8.70
CA ALA A 188 -0.27 26.24 -7.64
C ALA A 188 -0.30 25.23 -6.50
N ASP A 189 0.87 24.94 -5.93
CA ASP A 189 1.02 24.07 -4.76
C ASP A 189 0.34 22.69 -4.93
N ARG A 190 0.24 22.17 -6.17
CA ARG A 190 -0.42 20.88 -6.47
C ARG A 190 0.23 19.75 -5.67
N TRP A 191 1.55 19.63 -5.75
CA TRP A 191 2.30 18.53 -5.16
C TRP A 191 2.49 18.67 -3.64
N LYS A 192 2.30 19.87 -3.09
CA LYS A 192 2.40 20.16 -1.65
C LYS A 192 1.44 19.30 -0.81
N TYR A 193 0.32 18.91 -1.41
CA TYR A 193 -0.75 18.16 -0.74
C TYR A 193 -0.91 16.73 -1.28
N GLU A 194 -0.10 16.33 -2.27
CA GLU A 194 -0.03 14.92 -2.68
C GLU A 194 0.98 14.21 -1.80
N VAL A 195 0.52 13.19 -1.07
CA VAL A 195 1.41 12.33 -0.30
C VAL A 195 2.20 11.49 -1.30
N VAL A 196 3.50 11.77 -1.42
CA VAL A 196 4.41 10.87 -2.15
C VAL A 196 4.50 9.58 -1.34
N HIS A 197 4.04 8.47 -1.91
CA HIS A 197 4.09 7.16 -1.27
C HIS A 197 5.44 6.49 -1.54
N ASN A 198 6.11 6.07 -0.47
CA ASN A 198 7.35 5.28 -0.54
C ASN A 198 7.09 3.91 0.07
N TYR A 199 6.70 2.95 -0.79
CA TYR A 199 6.40 1.59 -0.37
C TYR A 199 7.66 0.75 -0.22
N VAL A 200 7.76 0.01 0.89
CA VAL A 200 8.80 -1.01 1.11
C VAL A 200 8.10 -2.31 1.49
N LEU A 201 8.41 -3.39 0.77
CA LEU A 201 7.94 -4.74 1.07
C LEU A 201 9.11 -5.55 1.64
N THR A 202 8.85 -6.31 2.70
CA THR A 202 9.83 -7.18 3.35
C THR A 202 9.22 -8.56 3.59
N ILE A 203 9.96 -9.63 3.31
CA ILE A 203 9.65 -10.99 3.75
C ILE A 203 10.21 -11.18 5.16
N ASP A 204 9.34 -11.40 6.14
CA ASP A 204 9.69 -11.39 7.56
C ASP A 204 10.44 -12.67 8.00
N ASN A 205 10.51 -13.68 7.12
CA ASN A 205 11.18 -14.96 7.38
C ASN A 205 12.72 -14.89 7.20
N GLY A 206 13.26 -13.76 6.73
CA GLY A 206 14.68 -13.58 6.42
C GLY A 206 15.05 -14.02 4.99
N ASP A 207 16.35 -14.09 4.71
CA ASP A 207 16.87 -14.30 3.35
C ASP A 207 16.77 -15.75 2.85
N THR A 208 16.73 -16.71 3.77
CA THR A 208 16.74 -18.15 3.45
C THR A 208 15.81 -18.93 4.38
N SER A 209 15.16 -19.96 3.86
CA SER A 209 14.41 -20.94 4.65
C SER A 209 14.55 -22.35 4.08
N SER A 210 14.08 -23.36 4.81
CA SER A 210 14.04 -24.74 4.35
C SER A 210 12.69 -25.39 4.60
N VAL A 211 12.35 -26.34 3.73
CA VAL A 211 11.13 -27.14 3.81
C VAL A 211 11.46 -28.57 3.39
N ASN A 212 10.84 -29.56 4.00
CA ASN A 212 11.03 -30.93 3.54
C ASN A 212 10.16 -31.20 2.30
N ILE A 213 10.53 -32.19 1.50
CA ILE A 213 9.70 -32.62 0.37
C ILE A 213 8.28 -33.00 0.84
N ASN A 214 7.27 -32.53 0.10
CA ASN A 214 5.83 -32.66 0.40
C ASN A 214 5.33 -31.94 1.67
N ASP A 215 6.20 -31.25 2.41
CA ASP A 215 5.80 -30.38 3.51
C ASP A 215 5.50 -28.96 3.00
N VAL A 216 4.81 -28.19 3.85
CA VAL A 216 4.41 -26.80 3.58
C VAL A 216 4.90 -25.90 4.71
N ILE A 217 5.50 -24.77 4.34
CA ILE A 217 5.82 -23.66 5.24
C ILE A 217 5.06 -22.41 4.81
N SER A 218 4.87 -21.47 5.73
CA SER A 218 4.32 -20.14 5.40
C SER A 218 5.42 -19.09 5.41
N ILE A 219 5.47 -18.27 4.37
CA ILE A 219 6.22 -17.02 4.36
C ILE A 219 5.25 -15.87 4.64
N ASN A 220 5.66 -14.96 5.51
CA ASN A 220 4.91 -13.74 5.83
C ASN A 220 5.65 -12.56 5.20
N ALA A 221 4.88 -11.65 4.60
CA ALA A 221 5.41 -10.43 4.04
C ALA A 221 4.65 -9.23 4.61
N SER A 222 5.40 -8.18 4.93
CA SER A 222 4.88 -6.92 5.45
C SER A 222 5.19 -5.79 4.47
N VAL A 223 4.30 -4.80 4.40
CA VAL A 223 4.49 -3.62 3.56
C VAL A 223 4.35 -2.37 4.41
N THR A 224 5.28 -1.44 4.23
CA THR A 224 5.20 -0.10 4.82
C THR A 224 5.01 0.94 3.74
N ASP A 225 4.27 1.99 4.04
CA ASP A 225 4.11 3.19 3.23
C ASP A 225 4.61 4.38 4.03
N ASN A 226 5.69 5.02 3.56
CA ASN A 226 6.35 6.10 4.29
C ASN A 226 6.73 5.71 5.74
N GLY A 227 7.09 4.43 5.93
CA GLY A 227 7.47 3.86 7.23
C GLY A 227 6.30 3.43 8.12
N ALA A 228 5.05 3.66 7.73
CA ALA A 228 3.88 3.16 8.45
C ALA A 228 3.43 1.80 7.90
N ILE A 229 3.14 0.83 8.77
CA ILE A 229 2.67 -0.51 8.36
C ILE A 229 1.30 -0.41 7.69
N MET A 230 1.18 -1.01 6.50
CA MET A 230 -0.08 -1.16 5.79
C MET A 230 -0.89 -2.32 6.36
N THR A 231 -2.20 -2.12 6.52
CA THR A 231 -3.13 -3.20 6.84
C THR A 231 -3.62 -3.86 5.56
N ASN A 232 -3.48 -5.19 5.47
CA ASN A 232 -3.91 -6.03 4.34
C ASN A 232 -3.36 -5.57 2.96
N PRO A 233 -2.03 -5.52 2.77
CA PRO A 233 -1.46 -5.22 1.45
C PRO A 233 -1.80 -6.31 0.42
N ASP A 234 -2.07 -5.91 -0.82
CA ASP A 234 -2.26 -6.83 -1.94
C ASP A 234 -0.90 -7.31 -2.48
N ILE A 235 -0.47 -8.49 -2.03
CA ILE A 235 0.82 -9.09 -2.39
C ILE A 235 0.60 -10.26 -3.37
N THR A 236 1.44 -10.33 -4.39
CA THR A 236 1.56 -11.45 -5.32
C THR A 236 2.86 -12.21 -5.04
N TYR A 237 2.77 -13.54 -4.95
CA TYR A 237 3.93 -14.42 -4.77
C TYR A 237 4.24 -15.17 -6.06
N LEU A 238 5.54 -15.36 -6.34
CA LEU A 238 6.05 -16.03 -7.54
C LEU A 238 7.20 -16.95 -7.14
N SER A 239 7.28 -18.13 -7.76
CA SER A 239 8.45 -19.01 -7.67
C SER A 239 9.22 -18.97 -8.99
N ASP A 240 10.56 -18.96 -8.92
CA ASP A 240 11.40 -19.09 -10.11
C ASP A 240 11.48 -20.52 -10.65
N ASP A 241 11.30 -21.54 -9.79
CA ASP A 241 11.19 -22.95 -10.16
C ASP A 241 10.12 -23.68 -9.34
N SER A 242 8.91 -23.77 -9.89
CA SER A 242 7.79 -24.46 -9.29
C SER A 242 7.92 -25.99 -9.23
N ASN A 243 8.93 -26.59 -9.88
CA ASN A 243 9.20 -28.03 -9.74
C ASN A 243 10.04 -28.32 -8.49
N ILE A 244 10.72 -27.32 -7.94
CA ILE A 244 11.46 -27.42 -6.68
C ILE A 244 10.58 -26.94 -5.54
N ALA A 245 10.08 -25.70 -5.59
CA ALA A 245 9.16 -25.16 -4.57
C ALA A 245 8.05 -24.33 -5.22
N SER A 246 6.79 -24.63 -4.90
CA SER A 246 5.64 -23.84 -5.37
C SER A 246 5.10 -22.97 -4.26
N VAL A 247 4.66 -21.75 -4.57
CA VAL A 247 4.01 -20.83 -3.62
C VAL A 247 2.57 -20.53 -4.06
N ASP A 248 1.65 -20.45 -3.10
CA ASP A 248 0.26 -20.03 -3.35
C ASP A 248 0.03 -18.52 -3.17
N ASN A 249 -1.19 -18.05 -3.39
CA ASN A 249 -1.55 -16.63 -3.26
C ASN A 249 -1.59 -16.12 -1.80
N THR A 250 -1.41 -16.99 -0.81
CA THR A 250 -1.35 -16.65 0.62
C THR A 250 0.07 -16.71 1.18
N GLY A 251 1.08 -17.01 0.36
CA GLY A 251 2.46 -17.17 0.80
C GLY A 251 2.75 -18.54 1.42
N LYS A 252 1.94 -19.57 1.14
CA LYS A 252 2.30 -20.95 1.53
C LYS A 252 3.18 -21.57 0.48
N VAL A 253 4.35 -22.04 0.89
CA VAL A 253 5.36 -22.66 0.05
C VAL A 253 5.39 -24.16 0.31
N MET A 254 5.18 -24.96 -0.73
CA MET A 254 5.26 -26.41 -0.70
C MET A 254 6.56 -26.88 -1.36
N GLY A 255 7.30 -27.77 -0.68
CA GLY A 255 8.46 -28.43 -1.26
C GLY A 255 8.04 -29.55 -2.22
N ILE A 256 8.48 -29.50 -3.47
CA ILE A 256 8.10 -30.46 -4.53
C ILE A 256 9.28 -31.34 -4.93
N GLY A 257 10.46 -30.74 -5.13
CA GLY A 257 11.66 -31.43 -5.58
C GLY A 257 12.90 -30.93 -4.84
N LEU A 258 13.89 -31.80 -4.64
CA LEU A 258 15.12 -31.45 -3.95
C LEU A 258 15.88 -30.35 -4.70
N GLY A 259 16.40 -29.37 -3.98
CA GLY A 259 17.15 -28.25 -4.55
C GLY A 259 16.83 -26.92 -3.88
N THR A 260 17.09 -25.82 -4.59
CA THR A 260 16.82 -24.46 -4.11
C THR A 260 16.03 -23.70 -5.16
N ALA A 261 14.98 -23.00 -4.72
CA ALA A 261 14.17 -22.10 -5.55
C ALA A 261 13.97 -20.77 -4.81
N ASN A 262 13.91 -19.66 -5.54
CA ASN A 262 13.63 -18.34 -5.00
C ASN A 262 12.13 -18.04 -5.08
N ILE A 263 11.58 -17.61 -3.96
CA ILE A 263 10.22 -17.10 -3.88
C ILE A 263 10.28 -15.57 -3.81
N THR A 264 9.65 -14.91 -4.78
CA THR A 264 9.51 -13.45 -4.82
C THR A 264 8.14 -13.05 -4.30
N ALA A 265 8.10 -12.17 -3.32
CA ALA A 265 6.89 -11.46 -2.90
C ALA A 265 6.93 -10.05 -3.48
N GLN A 266 5.87 -9.62 -4.16
CA GLN A 266 5.81 -8.29 -4.78
C GLN A 266 4.44 -7.63 -4.58
N MET A 267 4.42 -6.30 -4.51
CA MET A 267 3.16 -5.55 -4.50
C MET A 267 2.42 -5.73 -5.84
N THR A 268 1.14 -6.11 -5.77
CA THR A 268 0.34 -6.43 -6.96
C THR A 268 0.16 -5.21 -7.88
N ASN A 269 -0.03 -4.03 -7.28
CA ASN A 269 -0.20 -2.76 -7.99
C ASN A 269 1.14 -2.05 -8.29
N ASN A 270 2.26 -2.51 -7.72
CA ASN A 270 3.58 -1.94 -7.97
C ASN A 270 4.69 -3.02 -7.92
N PRO A 271 4.86 -3.81 -9.00
CA PRO A 271 5.80 -4.94 -9.03
C PRO A 271 7.28 -4.61 -8.79
N ASN A 272 7.66 -3.33 -8.84
CA ASN A 272 9.04 -2.89 -8.53
C ASN A 272 9.33 -2.93 -7.03
N VAL A 273 8.29 -2.91 -6.18
CA VAL A 273 8.40 -3.06 -4.72
C VAL A 273 8.23 -4.52 -4.40
N LYS A 274 9.36 -5.19 -4.13
CA LYS A 274 9.45 -6.63 -3.97
C LYS A 274 10.60 -7.04 -3.06
N ASP A 275 10.51 -8.26 -2.57
CA ASP A 275 11.54 -8.93 -1.79
C ASP A 275 11.61 -10.41 -2.18
N ILE A 276 12.73 -11.06 -1.89
CA ILE A 276 13.03 -12.42 -2.36
C ILE A 276 13.61 -13.25 -1.21
N ILE A 277 13.09 -14.47 -1.04
CA ILE A 277 13.61 -15.47 -0.11
C ILE A 277 14.04 -16.73 -0.88
N ALA A 278 15.20 -17.27 -0.54
CA ALA A 278 15.66 -18.56 -1.07
C ALA A 278 15.13 -19.72 -0.23
N ILE A 279 14.44 -20.67 -0.86
CA ILE A 279 13.87 -21.85 -0.21
C ILE A 279 14.67 -23.08 -0.62
N THR A 280 15.24 -23.77 0.36
CA THR A 280 15.94 -25.06 0.15
C THR A 280 15.01 -26.21 0.50
N VAL A 281 14.75 -27.07 -0.48
CA VAL A 281 13.94 -28.27 -0.30
C VAL A 281 14.86 -29.45 -0.04
N GLN A 282 14.64 -30.10 1.11
CA GLN A 282 15.48 -31.19 1.61
C GLN A 282 14.64 -32.43 1.92
N GLU A 283 15.33 -33.56 2.18
CA GLU A 283 14.64 -34.76 2.65
C GLU A 283 14.21 -34.61 4.11
N ALA A 284 13.08 -35.22 4.46
CA ALA A 284 12.68 -35.33 5.84
C ALA A 284 13.71 -36.18 6.59
N PRO A 285 14.23 -35.74 7.75
CA PRO A 285 15.12 -36.58 8.53
C PRO A 285 14.39 -37.85 8.96
N VAL A 286 14.94 -39.01 8.62
CA VAL A 286 14.43 -40.30 9.08
C VAL A 286 14.80 -40.41 10.57
N GLY A 287 13.79 -40.45 11.45
CA GLY A 287 14.03 -40.70 12.87
C GLY A 287 14.43 -42.16 13.07
N HIS A 288 15.62 -42.41 13.62
CA HIS A 288 16.08 -43.75 13.96
C HIS A 288 15.77 -44.07 15.43
N ASN A 289 15.38 -45.30 15.71
CA ASN A 289 15.15 -45.79 17.07
C ASN A 289 15.78 -47.18 17.21
N PHE A 290 17.08 -47.19 17.55
CA PHE A 290 17.84 -48.43 17.61
C PHE A 290 17.56 -49.24 18.88
N SER A 291 17.57 -50.57 18.76
CA SER A 291 17.54 -51.49 19.90
C SER A 291 18.37 -52.75 19.62
N ILE A 292 18.77 -53.46 20.69
CA ILE A 292 19.68 -54.60 20.61
C ILE A 292 19.04 -55.82 21.29
N THR A 293 19.18 -56.99 20.69
CA THR A 293 18.84 -58.29 21.31
C THR A 293 20.07 -59.19 21.36
N ILE A 294 20.41 -59.72 22.55
CA ILE A 294 21.54 -60.66 22.72
C ILE A 294 21.04 -62.11 22.68
N ASN A 295 21.50 -62.86 21.70
CA ASN A 295 21.22 -64.27 21.46
C ASN A 295 22.38 -65.17 21.92
N GLY A 296 22.06 -66.37 22.41
CA GLY A 296 23.05 -67.30 22.95
C GLY A 296 22.57 -68.03 24.21
N ALA A 297 23.42 -68.90 24.76
CA ALA A 297 23.11 -69.73 25.92
C ALA A 297 22.87 -68.90 27.20
N THR A 298 22.12 -69.44 28.16
CA THR A 298 21.90 -68.80 29.47
C THR A 298 22.93 -69.24 30.53
N SER A 299 23.80 -70.18 30.20
CA SER A 299 24.86 -70.64 31.09
C SER A 299 26.10 -71.10 30.32
N ILE A 300 27.26 -71.04 31.00
CA ILE A 300 28.55 -71.53 30.52
C ILE A 300 29.15 -72.37 31.64
N LYS A 301 29.58 -73.60 31.35
CA LYS A 301 30.26 -74.45 32.34
C LYS A 301 31.67 -73.93 32.62
N VAL A 302 32.15 -74.03 33.86
CA VAL A 302 33.51 -73.63 34.28
C VAL A 302 34.57 -74.09 33.27
N GLY A 303 35.46 -73.18 32.86
CA GLY A 303 36.53 -73.44 31.90
C GLY A 303 36.11 -73.58 30.42
N GLN A 304 34.81 -73.67 30.13
CA GLN A 304 34.27 -73.74 28.76
C GLN A 304 34.05 -72.35 28.16
N THR A 305 33.89 -72.30 26.83
CA THR A 305 33.62 -71.08 26.06
C THR A 305 32.29 -71.22 25.34
N SER A 306 31.49 -70.14 25.34
CA SER A 306 30.25 -70.05 24.56
C SER A 306 30.26 -68.78 23.71
N SER A 307 29.64 -68.87 22.54
CA SER A 307 29.45 -67.73 21.63
C SER A 307 28.06 -67.13 21.78
N PHE A 308 27.99 -65.81 21.65
CA PHE A 308 26.78 -64.99 21.70
C PHE A 308 26.76 -64.06 20.50
N THR A 309 25.57 -63.69 20.04
CA THR A 309 25.39 -62.75 18.93
C THR A 309 24.45 -61.62 19.33
N ALA A 310 24.65 -60.44 18.78
CA ALA A 310 23.75 -59.31 18.89
C ALA A 310 22.98 -59.15 17.58
N THR A 311 21.67 -58.96 17.69
CA THR A 311 20.80 -58.53 16.59
C THR A 311 20.38 -57.11 16.85
N PHE A 312 20.61 -56.22 15.87
CA PHE A 312 20.28 -54.80 15.95
C PHE A 312 18.98 -54.54 15.20
N TYR A 313 18.17 -53.62 15.71
CA TYR A 313 16.92 -53.20 15.08
C TYR A 313 16.88 -51.69 14.98
N ASP A 314 16.36 -51.14 13.88
CA ASP A 314 15.98 -49.73 13.75
C ASP A 314 14.47 -49.65 13.52
N ASN A 315 13.76 -48.90 14.36
CA ASN A 315 12.30 -48.81 14.33
C ASN A 315 11.60 -50.19 14.34
N GLY A 316 12.23 -51.19 14.99
CA GLY A 316 11.72 -52.56 15.11
C GLY A 316 12.04 -53.49 13.94
N ILE A 317 12.76 -53.02 12.91
CA ILE A 317 13.20 -53.84 11.76
C ILE A 317 14.67 -54.21 11.95
N GLU A 318 15.03 -55.47 11.75
CA GLU A 318 16.42 -55.94 11.87
C GLU A 318 17.34 -55.23 10.85
N VAL A 319 18.45 -54.69 11.34
CA VAL A 319 19.49 -54.01 10.55
C VAL A 319 20.83 -54.73 10.67
N THR A 320 21.63 -54.68 9.60
CA THR A 320 22.89 -55.45 9.50
C THR A 320 24.14 -54.58 9.34
N ASP A 321 23.96 -53.27 9.25
CA ASP A 321 25.01 -52.25 9.12
C ASP A 321 25.45 -51.67 10.47
N GLN A 322 24.88 -52.17 11.58
CA GLN A 322 25.20 -51.76 12.93
C GLN A 322 26.15 -52.74 13.63
N SER A 323 26.94 -52.22 14.58
CA SER A 323 27.87 -52.97 15.41
C SER A 323 27.85 -52.45 16.85
N GLY A 324 28.34 -53.26 17.78
CA GLY A 324 28.45 -52.88 19.17
C GLY A 324 29.69 -53.42 19.88
N VAL A 325 30.04 -52.73 20.96
CA VAL A 325 31.11 -53.09 21.88
C VAL A 325 30.58 -54.05 22.94
N TRP A 326 31.30 -55.15 23.16
CA TRP A 326 30.95 -56.13 24.19
C TRP A 326 31.74 -55.94 25.47
N THR A 327 31.04 -56.03 26.60
CA THR A 327 31.68 -56.05 27.93
C THR A 327 31.06 -57.12 28.80
N VAL A 328 31.87 -57.72 29.68
CA VAL A 328 31.39 -58.68 30.68
C VAL A 328 31.72 -58.15 32.06
N LEU A 329 30.70 -58.04 32.89
CA LEU A 329 30.76 -57.47 34.24
C LEU A 329 30.13 -58.44 35.23
N ASP A 330 30.43 -58.27 36.51
CA ASP A 330 29.68 -58.92 37.57
C ASP A 330 28.23 -58.40 37.60
N THR A 331 27.37 -59.10 38.33
CA THR A 331 25.99 -58.70 38.59
C THR A 331 25.85 -57.34 39.28
N ASP A 332 26.88 -56.87 39.98
CA ASP A 332 26.92 -55.53 40.60
C ASP A 332 27.46 -54.44 39.66
N GLY A 333 27.82 -54.77 38.42
CA GLY A 333 28.34 -53.84 37.41
C GLY A 333 29.85 -53.60 37.48
N THR A 334 30.59 -54.27 38.36
CA THR A 334 32.04 -54.15 38.45
C THR A 334 32.79 -55.16 37.58
N SER A 335 34.11 -54.98 37.43
CA SER A 335 34.96 -55.94 36.71
C SER A 335 34.95 -57.30 37.40
N THR A 336 34.72 -58.37 36.63
CA THR A 336 34.62 -59.73 37.17
C THR A 336 35.80 -60.62 36.75
N GLY A 337 36.18 -61.55 37.63
CA GLY A 337 37.09 -62.67 37.31
C GLY A 337 36.35 -63.96 36.93
N TYR A 338 35.00 -63.95 36.93
CA TYR A 338 34.19 -65.15 36.70
C TYR A 338 34.01 -65.50 35.23
N ALA A 339 34.22 -64.55 34.33
CA ALA A 339 34.22 -64.76 32.89
C ALA A 339 35.10 -63.72 32.19
N SER A 340 35.62 -64.08 31.01
CA SER A 340 36.38 -63.15 30.17
C SER A 340 36.00 -63.28 28.70
N ILE A 341 36.08 -62.17 27.98
CA ILE A 341 35.91 -62.15 26.53
C ILE A 341 37.22 -62.66 25.90
N THR A 342 37.11 -63.67 25.04
CA THR A 342 38.26 -64.31 24.36
C THR A 342 38.39 -63.90 22.90
N ALA A 343 37.28 -63.58 22.26
CA ALA A 343 37.21 -63.01 20.92
C ALA A 343 35.92 -62.19 20.80
N GLN A 344 35.95 -61.11 20.02
CA GLN A 344 34.77 -60.31 19.74
C GLN A 344 34.84 -59.68 18.35
N THR A 345 33.66 -59.41 17.82
CA THR A 345 33.36 -58.65 16.60
C THR A 345 32.16 -57.76 16.92
N GLY A 346 31.81 -56.84 16.02
CA GLY A 346 30.68 -55.93 16.23
C GLY A 346 29.33 -56.60 16.52
N ASN A 347 29.11 -57.84 16.04
CA ASN A 347 27.83 -58.55 16.21
C ASN A 347 27.94 -59.90 16.94
N SER A 348 29.14 -60.31 17.37
CA SER A 348 29.36 -61.61 17.99
C SER A 348 30.52 -61.58 18.97
N VAL A 349 30.40 -62.32 20.08
CA VAL A 349 31.39 -62.42 21.14
C VAL A 349 31.53 -63.85 21.64
N SER A 350 32.75 -64.25 21.99
CA SER A 350 33.06 -65.52 22.64
C SER A 350 33.51 -65.29 24.07
N VAL A 351 32.73 -65.79 25.02
CA VAL A 351 32.94 -65.61 26.46
C VAL A 351 33.39 -66.94 27.08
N LYS A 352 34.52 -66.92 27.79
CA LYS A 352 35.05 -68.07 28.53
C LYS A 352 34.72 -67.94 30.00
N ALA A 353 34.16 -68.99 30.58
CA ALA A 353 33.94 -69.09 32.01
C ALA A 353 35.27 -69.28 32.76
N GLY A 354 35.43 -68.54 33.86
CA GLY A 354 36.53 -68.68 34.81
C GLY A 354 36.41 -69.94 35.67
N SER A 355 37.06 -69.92 36.84
CA SER A 355 37.19 -71.09 37.72
C SER A 355 36.09 -71.23 38.78
N THR A 356 35.34 -70.16 39.05
CA THR A 356 34.29 -70.12 40.08
C THR A 356 32.95 -70.55 39.49
N SER A 357 32.26 -71.51 40.13
CA SER A 357 30.94 -71.99 39.69
C SER A 357 29.81 -71.45 40.57
N ASN A 358 28.57 -71.54 40.07
CA ASN A 358 27.35 -71.04 40.71
C ASN A 358 27.32 -69.53 40.96
N VAL A 359 28.00 -68.77 40.10
CA VAL A 359 27.97 -67.30 40.05
C VAL A 359 27.33 -66.85 38.73
N TYR A 360 26.97 -65.57 38.66
CA TYR A 360 26.38 -64.97 37.46
C TYR A 360 27.25 -63.81 36.98
N VAL A 361 27.23 -63.58 35.68
CA VAL A 361 27.83 -62.40 35.03
C VAL A 361 26.80 -61.77 34.10
N ASN A 362 26.93 -60.48 33.87
CA ASN A 362 26.14 -59.76 32.88
C ASN A 362 27.01 -59.47 31.65
N LEU A 363 26.58 -60.01 30.51
CA LEU A 363 27.14 -59.67 29.21
C LEU A 363 26.38 -58.48 28.65
N TRP A 364 27.09 -57.40 28.33
CA TRP A 364 26.54 -56.20 27.74
C TRP A 364 27.00 -56.06 26.29
N CYS A 365 26.10 -55.55 25.44
CA CYS A 365 26.40 -55.06 24.11
C CYS A 365 25.91 -53.61 24.03
N THR A 366 26.79 -52.69 23.68
CA THR A 366 26.53 -51.25 23.53
C THR A 366 26.69 -50.87 22.07
N LEU A 367 25.72 -50.18 21.49
CA LEU A 367 25.78 -49.76 20.08
C LEU A 367 26.93 -48.78 19.84
N ASP A 368 27.69 -48.94 18.76
CA ASP A 368 28.86 -48.09 18.46
C ASP A 368 28.47 -46.64 18.10
N SER A 369 27.31 -46.45 17.46
CA SER A 369 26.82 -45.14 17.02
C SER A 369 26.12 -44.34 18.12
N ASP A 370 25.63 -45.01 19.17
CA ASP A 370 24.98 -44.38 20.33
C ASP A 370 25.19 -45.22 21.61
N ASN A 371 26.09 -44.74 22.48
CA ASN A 371 26.44 -45.41 23.73
C ASN A 371 25.31 -45.45 24.77
N SER A 372 24.21 -44.72 24.57
CA SER A 372 23.02 -44.81 25.44
C SER A 372 22.20 -46.08 25.17
N ILE A 373 22.37 -46.68 24.00
CA ILE A 373 21.62 -47.86 23.57
C ILE A 373 22.42 -49.11 23.94
N THR A 374 21.91 -49.84 24.93
CA THR A 374 22.56 -51.03 25.46
C THR A 374 21.57 -52.17 25.65
N ALA A 375 22.05 -53.40 25.51
CA ALA A 375 21.35 -54.60 25.96
C ALA A 375 22.25 -55.40 26.89
N SER A 376 21.62 -56.10 27.85
CA SER A 376 22.32 -57.01 28.74
C SER A 376 21.70 -58.40 28.72
N LYS A 377 22.55 -59.40 28.97
CA LYS A 377 22.14 -60.79 29.15
C LYS A 377 22.84 -61.37 30.36
N ASN A 378 22.04 -61.88 31.29
CA ASN A 378 22.54 -62.57 32.46
C ASN A 378 22.95 -64.01 32.09
N ILE A 379 24.16 -64.40 32.49
CA ILE A 379 24.77 -65.69 32.16
C ILE A 379 25.21 -66.37 33.45
N LYS A 380 24.73 -67.60 33.67
CA LYS A 380 25.17 -68.43 34.80
C LYS A 380 26.50 -69.13 34.51
N ILE A 381 27.48 -69.01 35.39
CA ILE A 381 28.67 -69.85 35.38
C ILE A 381 28.36 -71.15 36.13
N ALA A 382 28.13 -72.23 35.39
CA ALA A 382 27.69 -73.51 35.94
C ALA A 382 28.88 -74.42 36.31
N SER A 383 28.64 -75.35 37.24
CA SER A 383 29.58 -76.44 37.54
C SER A 383 29.96 -77.21 36.25
N LEU A 384 31.19 -77.73 36.22
CA LEU A 384 31.67 -78.58 35.13
C LEU A 384 30.95 -79.94 35.13
N TRP A 385 30.45 -80.37 36.29
CA TRP A 385 29.79 -81.63 36.56
C TRP A 385 28.34 -81.43 36.95
#